data_AF-A0A101GWT8-F1
#
_entry.id   AF-A0A101GWT8-F1
#
_cell.length_a   1.000
_cell.length_b   1.000
_cell.length_c   1.000
_cell.angle_alpha   90.00
_cell.angle_beta   90.00
_cell.angle_gamma   90.00
#
_symmetry.space_group_name_H-M   'P 1'
#
loop_
_entity.id
_entity.type
_entity.pdbx_description
1 polymer ?
#
loop_
_entity_poly.entity_id
_entity_poly.type
_entity_poly.pdbx_seq_one_letter_code
_entity_poly.pdbx_strand_id
1 'polypeptide(L)'
;LFNNVIHPYIMTLLFGLLAYYLGFLEGDILSKANCLPFLMLLLIASVLPSMTYATPQLVASMVGPLILGFVLAIAGIGIISFIVGKLVGFSTEMAISVGSTALYGFPGNYMIVQEIARTASDNPEEQKAVLDYILPPMIVGGYATVTIGSVLLTGVLLKFI
;
A
#
# COMPACT_ATOMS: atom_id res chain seq x y z
N LEU A 1 15.39 -17.15 6.09
CA LEU A 1 16.30 -16.46 7.04
C LEU A 1 15.57 -16.33 8.38
N PHE A 2 16.22 -16.55 9.53
CA PHE A 2 15.61 -16.43 10.87
C PHE A 2 14.37 -17.30 11.18
N ASN A 3 14.27 -18.54 10.69
CA ASN A 3 13.15 -19.45 11.01
C ASN A 3 11.73 -18.84 10.88
N ASN A 4 11.51 -17.93 9.91
CA ASN A 4 10.25 -17.19 9.73
C ASN A 4 9.81 -16.31 10.93
N VAL A 5 10.73 -15.95 11.83
CA VAL A 5 10.46 -14.98 12.91
C VAL A 5 10.09 -13.61 12.33
N ILE A 6 10.67 -13.25 11.18
CA ILE A 6 10.32 -12.04 10.42
C ILE A 6 9.74 -12.49 9.08
N HIS A 7 8.63 -11.86 8.66
CA HIS A 7 7.96 -12.20 7.41
C HIS A 7 8.94 -12.10 6.22
N PRO A 8 9.03 -13.11 5.34
CA PRO A 8 9.99 -13.12 4.24
C PRO A 8 9.93 -11.86 3.36
N TYR A 9 8.74 -11.33 3.11
CA TYR A 9 8.53 -10.07 2.37
C TYR A 9 9.16 -8.84 3.05
N ILE A 10 9.09 -8.72 4.37
CA ILE A 10 9.79 -7.64 5.10
C ILE A 10 11.30 -7.78 4.88
N MET A 11 11.82 -9.01 4.96
CA MET A 11 13.24 -9.25 4.73
C MET A 11 13.67 -8.88 3.30
N THR A 12 12.91 -9.26 2.27
CA THR A 12 13.21 -8.86 0.88
C THR A 12 13.17 -7.35 0.69
N LEU A 13 12.23 -6.64 1.32
CA LEU A 13 12.21 -5.17 1.29
C LEU A 13 13.48 -4.58 1.90
N LEU A 14 13.86 -5.02 3.10
CA LEU A 14 15.04 -4.51 3.80
C LEU A 14 16.32 -4.78 3.02
N PHE A 15 16.51 -6.00 2.51
CA PHE A 15 17.67 -6.33 1.68
C PHE A 15 17.67 -5.57 0.36
N GLY A 16 16.51 -5.40 -0.29
CA GLY A 16 16.38 -4.61 -1.51
C GLY A 16 16.77 -3.15 -1.29
N LEU A 17 16.30 -2.54 -0.20
CA LEU A 17 16.64 -1.17 0.19
C LEU A 17 18.14 -1.02 0.48
N LEU A 18 18.73 -1.96 1.22
CA LEU A 18 20.16 -1.98 1.51
C LEU A 18 21.01 -2.15 0.24
N ALA A 19 20.64 -3.09 -0.63
CA ALA A 19 21.35 -3.33 -1.89
C ALA A 19 21.26 -2.11 -2.83
N TYR A 20 20.12 -1.41 -2.86
CA TYR A 20 19.99 -0.13 -3.55
C TYR A 20 20.89 0.94 -2.94
N TYR A 21 20.88 1.10 -1.62
CA TYR A 21 21.70 2.11 -0.93
C TYR A 21 23.21 1.87 -1.11
N LEU A 22 23.65 0.62 -1.11
CA LEU A 22 25.05 0.24 -1.34
C LEU A 22 25.47 0.33 -2.83
N GLY A 23 24.56 0.73 -3.73
CA GLY A 23 24.83 0.88 -5.16
C GLY A 23 24.87 -0.44 -5.94
N PHE A 24 24.45 -1.55 -5.33
CA PHE A 24 24.36 -2.85 -5.99
C PHE A 24 23.17 -2.93 -6.95
N LEU A 25 22.08 -2.22 -6.64
CA LEU A 25 20.89 -2.15 -7.50
C LEU A 25 20.79 -0.77 -8.16
N GLU A 26 20.50 -0.78 -9.46
CA GLU A 26 20.25 0.44 -10.23
C GLU A 26 18.86 1.02 -9.91
N GLY A 27 18.80 2.34 -9.73
CA GLY A 27 17.54 3.04 -9.52
C GLY A 27 16.67 3.09 -10.77
N ASP A 28 15.36 3.05 -10.55
CA ASP A 28 14.34 3.22 -11.59
C ASP A 28 14.45 2.20 -12.75
N ILE A 29 14.94 0.99 -12.45
CA ILE A 29 15.20 -0.04 -13.46
C ILE A 29 13.94 -0.46 -14.23
N LEU A 30 12.77 -0.43 -13.58
CA LEU A 30 11.49 -0.80 -14.20
C LEU A 30 11.07 0.22 -15.28
N SER A 31 11.33 1.50 -15.05
CA SER A 31 11.07 2.55 -16.04
C SER A 31 12.12 2.54 -17.15
N LYS A 32 13.40 2.34 -16.80
CA LYS A 32 14.50 2.19 -17.78
C LYS A 32 14.30 1.01 -18.72
N ALA A 33 13.79 -0.10 -18.20
CA ALA A 33 13.44 -1.28 -18.99
C ALA A 33 12.09 -1.15 -19.72
N ASN A 34 11.39 -0.02 -19.56
CA ASN A 34 10.06 0.24 -20.12
C ASN A 34 9.04 -0.87 -19.82
N CYS A 35 9.18 -1.54 -18.67
CA CYS A 35 8.35 -2.69 -18.29
C CYS A 35 7.32 -2.34 -17.23
N LEU A 36 7.37 -1.14 -16.63
CA LEU A 36 6.48 -0.72 -15.56
C LEU A 36 4.98 -0.80 -15.95
N PRO A 37 4.53 -0.29 -17.12
CA PRO A 37 3.11 -0.41 -17.51
C PRO A 37 2.68 -1.86 -17.70
N PHE A 38 3.58 -2.69 -18.25
CA PHE A 38 3.34 -4.13 -18.43
C PHE A 38 3.24 -4.86 -17.09
N LEU A 39 4.11 -4.53 -16.13
CA LEU A 39 4.05 -5.07 -14.78
C LEU A 39 2.74 -4.67 -14.09
N MET A 40 2.31 -3.40 -14.21
CA MET A 40 1.03 -2.95 -13.63
C MET A 40 -0.15 -3.72 -14.22
N LEU A 41 -0.15 -3.97 -15.53
CA LEU A 41 -1.17 -4.79 -16.19
C LEU A 41 -1.24 -6.20 -15.58
N LEU A 42 -0.10 -6.87 -15.44
CA LEU A 42 -0.03 -8.21 -14.85
C LEU A 42 -0.52 -8.22 -13.40
N LEU A 43 -0.18 -7.21 -12.61
CA LEU A 43 -0.61 -7.11 -11.22
C LEU A 43 -2.13 -6.90 -11.11
N ILE A 44 -2.72 -6.03 -11.93
CA ILE A 44 -4.17 -5.85 -11.97
C ILE A 44 -4.86 -7.16 -12.40
N ALA A 45 -4.34 -7.80 -13.45
CA ALA A 45 -4.87 -9.08 -13.92
C ALA A 45 -4.80 -10.18 -12.84
N SER A 46 -3.77 -10.17 -12.00
CA SER A 46 -3.59 -11.16 -10.92
C SER A 46 -4.67 -11.08 -9.83
N VAL A 47 -5.32 -9.92 -9.67
CA VAL A 47 -6.39 -9.71 -8.68
C VAL A 47 -7.75 -10.20 -9.19
N LEU A 48 -7.99 -10.18 -10.51
CA LEU A 48 -9.29 -10.54 -11.11
C LEU A 48 -9.82 -11.92 -10.70
N PRO A 49 -9.00 -12.99 -10.59
CA PRO A 49 -9.48 -14.29 -10.14
C PRO A 49 -10.14 -14.25 -8.76
N SER A 50 -9.66 -13.40 -7.84
CA SER A 50 -10.25 -13.26 -6.50
C SER A 50 -11.70 -12.75 -6.53
N MET A 51 -12.08 -12.02 -7.59
CA MET A 51 -13.44 -11.51 -7.76
C MET A 51 -14.42 -12.60 -8.21
N THR A 52 -13.94 -13.72 -8.77
CA THR A 52 -14.81 -14.82 -9.21
C THR A 52 -15.52 -15.53 -8.05
N TYR A 53 -15.00 -15.40 -6.83
CA TYR A 53 -15.62 -15.93 -5.61
C TYR A 53 -16.77 -15.05 -5.09
N ALA A 54 -16.89 -13.80 -5.56
CA ALA A 54 -17.89 -12.83 -5.11
C ALA A 54 -19.22 -13.00 -5.86
N THR A 55 -20.00 -14.03 -5.51
CA THR A 55 -21.36 -14.20 -6.06
C THR A 55 -22.28 -13.04 -5.64
N PRO A 56 -23.27 -12.65 -6.45
CA PRO A 56 -24.21 -11.58 -6.08
C PRO A 56 -24.90 -11.82 -4.73
N GLN A 57 -25.22 -13.08 -4.42
CA GLN A 57 -25.82 -13.49 -3.14
C GLN A 57 -24.84 -13.32 -1.97
N LEU A 58 -23.57 -13.73 -2.15
CA LEU A 58 -22.54 -13.52 -1.14
C LEU A 58 -22.35 -12.02 -0.89
N VAL A 59 -22.20 -11.22 -1.94
CA VAL A 59 -22.07 -9.76 -1.84
C VAL A 59 -23.24 -9.17 -1.07
N ALA A 60 -24.49 -9.49 -1.45
CA ALA A 60 -25.68 -9.00 -0.77
C ALA A 60 -25.71 -9.34 0.72
N SER A 61 -25.30 -10.57 1.10
CA SER A 61 -25.21 -10.98 2.51
C SER A 61 -24.10 -10.26 3.28
N MET A 62 -23.06 -9.79 2.58
CA MET A 62 -21.89 -9.13 3.16
C MET A 62 -21.96 -7.61 3.13
N VAL A 63 -22.92 -6.99 2.42
CA VAL A 63 -23.03 -5.51 2.32
C VAL A 63 -23.06 -4.84 3.69
N GLY A 64 -23.91 -5.33 4.61
CA GLY A 64 -24.01 -4.78 5.96
C GLY A 64 -22.68 -4.87 6.74
N PRO A 65 -22.09 -6.07 6.88
CA PRO A 65 -20.76 -6.25 7.47
C PRO A 65 -19.65 -5.42 6.81
N LEU A 66 -19.66 -5.31 5.47
CA LEU A 66 -18.68 -4.54 4.72
C LEU A 66 -18.78 -3.05 5.03
N ILE A 67 -19.99 -2.47 5.03
CA ILE A 67 -20.19 -1.05 5.35
C ILE A 67 -19.75 -0.77 6.79
N LEU A 68 -20.16 -1.60 7.74
CA LEU A 68 -19.78 -1.43 9.14
C LEU A 68 -18.26 -1.52 9.32
N GLY A 69 -17.64 -2.57 8.76
CA GLY A 69 -16.20 -2.76 8.80
C GLY A 69 -15.45 -1.61 8.14
N PHE A 70 -15.94 -1.10 7.02
CA PHE A 70 -15.32 0.01 6.30
C PHE A 70 -15.40 1.32 7.07
N VAL A 71 -16.55 1.63 7.69
CA VAL A 71 -16.71 2.82 8.55
C VAL A 71 -15.79 2.75 9.76
N LEU A 72 -15.72 1.58 10.42
CA LEU A 72 -14.82 1.38 11.56
C LEU A 72 -13.35 1.47 11.14
N ALA A 73 -12.99 0.91 9.98
CA ALA A 73 -11.65 0.99 9.43
C ALA A 73 -11.26 2.45 9.13
N ILE A 74 -12.11 3.23 8.47
CA ILE A 74 -11.87 4.64 8.20
C ILE A 74 -11.69 5.42 9.50
N ALA A 75 -12.58 5.23 10.47
CA ALA A 75 -12.50 5.93 11.76
C ALA A 75 -11.20 5.56 12.50
N GLY A 76 -10.87 4.27 12.58
CA GLY A 76 -9.66 3.78 13.23
C GLY A 76 -8.39 4.28 12.55
N ILE A 77 -8.31 4.14 11.22
CA ILE A 77 -7.18 4.65 10.43
C ILE A 77 -7.05 6.16 10.62
N GLY A 78 -8.13 6.92 10.50
CA GLY A 78 -8.11 8.37 10.64
C GLY A 78 -7.59 8.83 12.01
N ILE A 79 -8.09 8.24 13.11
CA ILE A 79 -7.68 8.59 14.47
C ILE A 79 -6.21 8.22 14.70
N ILE A 80 -5.81 6.99 14.36
CA ILE A 80 -4.45 6.52 14.61
C ILE A 80 -3.45 7.27 13.72
N SER A 81 -3.75 7.46 12.44
CA SER A 81 -2.93 8.26 11.53
C SER A 81 -2.77 9.70 12.00
N PHE A 82 -3.81 10.33 12.53
CA PHE A 82 -3.69 11.68 13.07
C PHE A 82 -2.74 11.75 14.27
N ILE A 83 -2.86 10.80 15.20
CA ILE A 83 -2.02 10.74 16.40
C ILE A 83 -0.55 10.47 16.01
N VAL A 84 -0.32 9.43 15.20
CA VAL A 84 1.03 9.02 14.77
C VAL A 84 1.65 10.07 13.84
N GLY A 85 0.86 10.66 12.95
CA GLY A 85 1.27 11.72 12.03
C GLY A 85 1.94 12.89 12.74
N LYS A 86 1.35 13.33 13.87
CA LYS A 86 1.94 14.37 14.71
C LYS A 86 3.27 13.97 15.34
N LEU A 87 3.47 12.70 15.66
CA LEU A 87 4.72 12.20 16.26
C LEU A 87 5.85 12.13 15.23
N VAL A 88 5.53 11.80 13.98
CA VAL A 88 6.53 11.65 12.90
C VAL A 88 6.76 12.93 12.10
N GLY A 89 6.04 14.01 12.39
CA GLY A 89 6.17 15.30 11.72
C GLY A 89 5.47 15.39 10.36
N PHE A 90 4.55 14.48 10.06
CA PHE A 90 3.71 14.56 8.86
C PHE A 90 2.55 15.54 9.07
N SER A 91 2.12 16.20 7.99
CA SER A 91 0.83 16.89 8.00
C SER A 91 -0.29 15.87 8.23
N THR A 92 -1.41 16.32 8.80
CA THR A 92 -2.56 15.45 9.08
C THR A 92 -3.05 14.76 7.80
N GLU A 93 -3.11 15.49 6.70
CA GLU A 93 -3.55 15.03 5.39
C GLU A 93 -2.62 13.95 4.85
N MET A 94 -1.30 14.15 4.99
CA MET A 94 -0.30 13.16 4.57
C MET A 94 -0.38 11.90 5.43
N ALA A 95 -0.48 12.04 6.75
CA ALA A 95 -0.55 10.89 7.65
C ALA A 95 -1.82 10.05 7.44
N ILE A 96 -2.97 10.70 7.22
CA ILE A 96 -4.22 10.01 6.89
C ILE A 96 -4.09 9.34 5.52
N SER A 97 -3.57 10.02 4.51
CA SER A 97 -3.39 9.47 3.17
C SER A 97 -2.46 8.25 3.14
N VAL A 98 -1.38 8.29 3.93
CA VAL A 98 -0.47 7.14 4.10
C VAL A 98 -1.18 6.01 4.84
N GLY A 99 -1.93 6.30 5.90
CA GLY A 99 -2.68 5.27 6.63
C GLY A 99 -3.78 4.61 5.81
N SER A 100 -4.48 5.37 4.98
CA SER A 100 -5.56 4.85 4.12
C SER A 100 -5.06 3.90 3.05
N THR A 101 -3.75 3.84 2.77
CA THR A 101 -3.16 2.84 1.86
C THR A 101 -3.46 1.40 2.29
N ALA A 102 -3.77 1.16 3.56
CA ALA A 102 -4.25 -0.12 4.06
C ALA A 102 -5.56 -0.61 3.39
N LEU A 103 -6.33 0.30 2.78
CA LEU A 103 -7.62 0.00 2.16
C LEU A 103 -7.52 -0.40 0.68
N TYR A 104 -6.50 0.09 -0.05
CA TYR A 104 -6.42 -0.07 -1.51
C TYR A 104 -5.10 -0.70 -2.01
N GLY A 105 -4.07 -0.83 -1.17
CA GLY A 105 -2.86 -1.61 -1.46
C GLY A 105 -2.14 -1.24 -2.77
N PHE A 106 -1.21 -2.08 -3.21
CA PHE A 106 -0.53 -1.95 -4.51
C PHE A 106 -1.13 -2.95 -5.52
N PRO A 107 -1.37 -2.59 -6.79
CA PRO A 107 -0.97 -1.35 -7.49
C PRO A 107 -1.96 -0.18 -7.37
N GLY A 108 -3.08 -0.33 -6.64
CA GLY A 108 -4.13 0.69 -6.54
C GLY A 108 -3.65 2.04 -6.01
N ASN A 109 -2.87 2.04 -4.92
CA ASN A 109 -2.27 3.24 -4.33
C ASN A 109 -1.36 3.98 -5.32
N TYR A 110 -0.56 3.25 -6.09
CA TYR A 110 0.34 3.80 -7.11
C TYR A 110 -0.45 4.52 -8.20
N MET A 111 -1.54 3.91 -8.68
CA MET A 111 -2.41 4.53 -9.69
C MET A 111 -3.10 5.79 -9.18
N ILE A 112 -3.61 5.77 -7.95
CA ILE A 112 -4.24 6.94 -7.33
C ILE A 112 -3.23 8.08 -7.19
N VAL A 113 -2.03 7.79 -6.69
CA VAL A 113 -0.97 8.80 -6.54
C VAL A 113 -0.59 9.42 -7.89
N GLN A 114 -0.46 8.60 -8.93
CA GLN A 114 -0.18 9.06 -10.29
C GLN A 114 -1.27 10.01 -10.81
N GLU A 115 -2.53 9.65 -10.61
CA GLU A 115 -3.66 10.48 -11.06
C GLU A 115 -3.78 11.78 -10.25
N ILE A 116 -3.54 11.73 -8.93
CA ILE A 116 -3.54 12.92 -8.08
C ILE A 116 -2.40 13.86 -8.48
N ALA A 117 -1.19 13.35 -8.68
CA ALA A 117 -0.08 14.20 -9.11
C ALA A 117 -0.33 14.82 -10.49
N ARG A 118 -0.92 14.06 -11.42
CA ARG A 118 -1.30 14.55 -12.76
C ARG A 118 -2.36 15.64 -12.70
N THR A 119 -3.33 15.53 -11.80
CA THR A 119 -4.44 16.49 -11.68
C THR A 119 -4.11 17.72 -10.83
N ALA A 120 -3.15 17.59 -9.92
CA ALA A 120 -2.71 18.65 -9.01
C ALA A 120 -1.52 19.47 -9.54
N SER A 121 -1.01 19.18 -10.75
CA SER A 121 0.16 19.83 -11.34
C SER A 121 -0.16 20.41 -12.70
N ASP A 122 0.43 21.56 -13.03
CA ASP A 122 0.19 22.26 -14.30
C ASP A 122 1.18 21.83 -15.40
N ASN A 123 2.32 21.25 -15.01
CA ASN A 123 3.38 20.87 -15.95
C ASN A 123 4.14 19.60 -15.50
N PRO A 124 4.93 18.98 -16.40
CA PRO A 124 5.64 17.72 -16.10
C PRO A 124 6.69 17.82 -15.00
N GLU A 125 7.34 18.97 -14.82
CA GLU A 125 8.36 19.14 -13.78
C GLU A 125 7.72 19.19 -12.40
N GLU A 126 6.61 19.91 -12.27
CA GLU A 126 5.80 19.96 -11.06
C GLU A 126 5.20 18.59 -10.74
N GLN A 127 4.63 17.90 -11.75
CA GLN A 127 4.11 16.55 -11.57
C GLN A 127 5.18 15.60 -11.03
N LYS A 128 6.40 15.69 -11.56
CA LYS A 128 7.53 14.89 -11.07
C LYS A 128 7.90 15.26 -9.64
N ALA A 129 7.96 16.55 -9.30
CA ALA A 129 8.27 17.00 -7.94
C ALA A 129 7.22 16.52 -6.92
N VAL A 130 5.93 16.58 -7.27
CA VAL A 130 4.84 16.05 -6.45
C VAL A 130 4.98 14.55 -6.28
N LEU A 131 5.19 13.79 -7.37
CA LEU A 131 5.37 12.34 -7.33
C LEU A 131 6.56 11.93 -6.47
N ASP A 132 7.72 12.56 -6.66
CA ASP A 132 8.94 12.27 -5.91
C ASP A 132 8.73 12.46 -4.39
N TYR A 133 7.83 13.38 -4.00
CA TYR A 133 7.48 13.63 -2.61
C TYR A 133 6.45 12.65 -2.05
N ILE A 134 5.33 12.42 -2.75
CA ILE A 134 4.19 11.66 -2.20
C ILE A 134 4.28 10.15 -2.48
N LEU A 135 4.97 9.73 -3.54
CA LEU A 135 5.02 8.33 -3.93
C LEU A 135 5.77 7.46 -2.92
N PRO A 136 6.98 7.82 -2.45
CA PRO A 136 7.71 6.99 -1.50
C PRO A 136 6.94 6.64 -0.21
N PRO A 137 6.34 7.61 0.52
CA PRO A 137 5.61 7.28 1.75
C PRO A 137 4.34 6.44 1.49
N MET A 138 3.68 6.61 0.34
CA MET A 138 2.48 5.83 -0.02
C MET A 138 2.78 4.36 -0.33
N ILE A 139 3.90 4.09 -1.01
CA ILE A 139 4.33 2.73 -1.32
C ILE A 139 4.81 2.02 -0.07
N VAL A 140 5.64 2.68 0.74
CA VAL A 140 6.13 2.10 2.01
C VAL A 140 4.98 1.86 2.98
N GLY A 141 4.05 2.82 3.11
CA GLY A 141 2.86 2.68 3.95
C GLY A 141 1.97 1.51 3.54
N GLY A 142 1.65 1.40 2.24
CA GLY A 142 0.82 0.30 1.72
C GLY A 142 1.46 -1.07 1.94
N TYR A 143 2.77 -1.17 1.73
CA TYR A 143 3.49 -2.41 1.94
C TYR A 143 3.57 -2.81 3.42
N ALA A 144 3.89 -1.85 4.29
CA ALA A 144 4.01 -2.09 5.72
C ALA A 144 2.67 -2.50 6.34
N THR A 145 1.58 -1.83 5.97
CA THR A 145 0.23 -2.11 6.50
C THR A 145 -0.26 -3.50 6.15
N VAL A 146 -0.13 -3.92 4.89
CA VAL A 146 -0.53 -5.27 4.45
C VAL A 146 0.30 -6.35 5.12
N THR A 147 1.61 -6.13 5.27
CA THR A 147 2.50 -7.15 5.82
C THR A 147 2.39 -7.28 7.33
N ILE A 148 2.42 -6.17 8.08
CA ILE A 148 2.30 -6.17 9.54
C ILE A 148 0.88 -6.57 9.95
N GLY A 149 -0.14 -6.04 9.26
CA GLY A 149 -1.54 -6.37 9.52
C GLY A 149 -1.81 -7.86 9.42
N SER A 150 -1.30 -8.51 8.36
CA SER A 150 -1.46 -9.96 8.17
C SER A 150 -0.78 -10.79 9.26
N VAL A 151 0.42 -10.39 9.71
CA VAL A 151 1.15 -11.09 10.78
C VAL A 151 0.42 -10.95 12.12
N LEU A 152 -0.04 -9.75 12.47
CA LEU A 152 -0.78 -9.51 13.72
C LEU A 152 -2.12 -10.26 13.72
N LEU A 153 -2.87 -10.18 12.63
CA LEU A 153 -4.15 -10.87 12.49
C LEU A 153 -3.95 -12.38 12.63
N THR A 154 -2.98 -12.95 11.91
CA THR A 154 -2.65 -14.38 11.99
C THR A 154 -2.23 -14.76 13.41
N GLY A 155 -1.35 -13.98 14.04
CA GLY A 155 -0.89 -14.23 15.40
C GLY A 155 -1.97 -14.14 16.48
N VAL A 156 -3.03 -13.35 16.24
CA VAL A 156 -4.20 -13.27 17.13
C VAL A 156 -5.18 -14.41 16.84
N LEU A 157 -5.52 -14.67 15.58
CA LEU A 157 -6.44 -15.73 15.18
C LEU A 157 -5.94 -17.12 15.59
N LEU A 158 -4.64 -17.38 15.48
CA LEU A 158 -4.01 -18.62 15.95
C LEU A 158 -4.13 -18.86 17.47
N LYS A 159 -4.54 -17.86 18.25
CA LYS A 159 -4.83 -18.05 19.69
C LYS A 159 -6.28 -18.45 19.96
N PHE A 160 -7.15 -18.29 18.97
CA PHE A 160 -8.58 -18.61 19.05
C PHE A 160 -8.97 -19.89 18.30
N ILE A 161 -8.03 -20.44 17.53
CA ILE A 161 -8.09 -21.76 16.87
C ILE A 161 -7.19 -22.70 17.66
#